data_AF-A0A497SK19-F1
#
_entry.id   AF-A0A497SK19-F1
#
_cell.length_a   1.000
_cell.length_b   1.000
_cell.length_c   1.000
_cell.angle_alpha   90.00
_cell.angle_beta   90.00
_cell.angle_gamma   90.00
#
_symmetry.space_group_name_H-M   'P 1'
#
loop_
_entity.id
_entity.type
_entity.pdbx_description
1 polymer ?
#
loop_
_entity_poly.entity_id
_entity_poly.type
_entity_poly.pdbx_seq_one_letter_code
_entity_poly.pdbx_strand_id
1 'polypeptide(L)'
;MSKCAAIITDAGGVTSHAAIVSRELRIPCIVGTQKATKVLKDGQLITVDAYHGLIYEGEVEIERPEEKAEIKAEKIPETVTQLKVNLAFPEGAKEIAKLVDGVGLLRIEHMILK
;
A
#
# COMPACT_ATOMS: atom_id res chain seq x y z
N MET A 1 4.45 14.11 -3.97
CA MET A 1 5.34 13.37 -3.06
C MET A 1 6.36 12.60 -3.88
N SER A 2 7.66 12.86 -3.68
CA SER A 2 8.71 11.97 -4.20
C SER A 2 8.44 10.55 -3.69
N LYS A 3 8.49 9.53 -4.56
CA LYS A 3 8.29 8.14 -4.16
C LYS A 3 9.29 7.79 -3.05
N CYS A 4 8.83 7.67 -1.81
CA CYS A 4 9.64 7.11 -0.73
C CYS A 4 9.67 5.58 -0.87
N ALA A 5 10.72 4.95 -0.37
CA ALA A 5 10.87 3.49 -0.42
C ALA A 5 9.95 2.77 0.59
N ALA A 6 9.62 3.42 1.71
CA ALA A 6 8.72 2.92 2.74
C ALA A 6 8.19 4.08 3.60
N ILE A 7 7.12 3.82 4.35
CA ILE A 7 6.52 4.74 5.33
C ILE A 7 6.53 4.09 6.71
N ILE A 8 7.07 4.75 7.72
CA ILE A 8 7.07 4.27 9.10
C ILE A 8 6.41 5.33 9.99
N THR A 9 5.42 4.94 10.81
CA THR A 9 4.74 5.86 11.72
C THR A 9 4.71 5.34 13.15
N ASP A 10 4.94 6.23 14.12
CA ASP A 10 4.87 5.88 15.54
C ASP A 10 3.44 5.67 16.04
N ALA A 11 2.49 6.36 15.46
CA ALA A 11 1.07 6.29 15.80
C ALA A 11 0.24 5.75 14.64
N GLY A 12 -0.97 5.30 14.96
CA GLY A 12 -1.93 4.75 14.00
C GLY A 12 -1.94 3.21 14.00
N GLY A 13 -3.10 2.65 13.70
CA GLY A 13 -3.27 1.21 13.50
C GLY A 13 -3.37 0.83 12.02
N VAL A 14 -3.66 -0.45 11.75
CA VAL A 14 -3.79 -1.01 10.39
C VAL A 14 -4.92 -0.40 9.54
N THR A 15 -5.83 0.34 10.17
CA THR A 15 -6.93 1.09 9.55
C THR A 15 -6.70 2.61 9.56
N SER A 16 -5.52 3.08 9.98
CA SER A 16 -5.18 4.49 9.97
C SER A 16 -5.03 5.04 8.56
N HIS A 17 -5.11 6.37 8.44
CA HIS A 17 -4.89 7.07 7.17
C HIS A 17 -3.54 6.70 6.53
N ALA A 18 -2.46 6.66 7.32
CA ALA A 18 -1.14 6.28 6.83
C ALA A 18 -1.14 4.86 6.23
N ALA A 19 -1.77 3.89 6.91
CA ALA A 19 -1.85 2.52 6.42
C ALA A 19 -2.72 2.39 5.15
N ILE A 20 -3.85 3.09 5.08
CA ILE A 20 -4.76 3.06 3.92
C ILE A 20 -4.08 3.66 2.69
N VAL A 21 -3.56 4.88 2.81
CA VAL A 21 -2.93 5.60 1.69
C VAL A 21 -1.67 4.87 1.22
N SER A 22 -0.89 4.28 2.12
CA SER A 22 0.29 3.51 1.72
C SER A 22 -0.07 2.29 0.86
N ARG A 23 -1.17 1.58 1.18
CA ARG A 23 -1.67 0.46 0.37
C ARG A 23 -2.11 0.91 -1.03
N GLU A 24 -2.73 2.08 -1.13
CA GLU A 24 -3.17 2.66 -2.41
C GLU A 24 -1.98 3.09 -3.27
N LEU A 25 -0.96 3.66 -2.65
CA LEU A 25 0.29 4.05 -3.29
C LEU A 25 1.22 2.86 -3.59
N ARG A 26 0.89 1.66 -3.11
CA ARG A 26 1.74 0.46 -3.16
C ARG A 26 3.12 0.70 -2.53
N ILE A 27 3.16 1.46 -1.43
CA ILE A 27 4.38 1.74 -0.67
C ILE A 27 4.36 0.87 0.60
N PRO A 28 5.44 0.13 0.91
CA PRO A 28 5.58 -0.60 2.16
C PRO A 28 5.35 0.31 3.37
N CYS A 29 4.53 -0.11 4.32
CA CYS A 29 4.21 0.72 5.47
C CYS A 29 4.13 -0.07 6.79
N ILE A 30 4.82 0.45 7.81
CA ILE A 30 4.74 0.00 9.19
C ILE A 30 4.13 1.13 10.02
N VAL A 31 3.07 0.84 10.76
CA VAL A 31 2.37 1.81 11.60
C VAL A 31 2.35 1.35 13.06
N GLY A 32 2.31 2.31 13.99
CA GLY A 32 2.22 2.02 15.41
C GLY A 32 3.54 1.58 16.05
N THR A 33 4.68 2.03 15.53
CA THR A 33 6.00 1.68 16.07
C THR A 33 6.29 2.25 17.45
N GLN A 34 5.55 3.28 17.88
CA GLN A 34 5.65 4.03 19.15
C GLN A 34 6.99 4.75 19.42
N LYS A 35 8.11 4.28 18.85
CA LYS A 35 9.46 4.76 19.12
C LYS A 35 10.37 4.88 17.89
N ALA A 36 9.92 4.56 16.68
CA ALA A 36 10.75 4.60 15.48
C ALA A 36 11.36 5.98 15.24
N THR A 37 10.59 7.07 15.39
CA THR A 37 11.14 8.43 15.19
C THR A 37 12.19 8.84 16.23
N LYS A 38 12.26 8.12 17.36
CA LYS A 38 13.27 8.33 18.41
C LYS A 38 14.51 7.47 18.21
N VAL A 39 14.37 6.34 17.52
CA VAL A 39 15.44 5.36 17.30
C VAL A 39 16.14 5.61 15.97
N LEU A 40 15.37 5.88 14.91
CA LEU A 40 15.86 6.15 13.57
C LEU A 40 16.36 7.59 13.46
N LYS A 41 17.45 7.78 12.74
CA LYS A 41 18.07 9.09 12.50
C LYS A 41 18.05 9.45 11.03
N ASP A 42 18.03 10.75 10.74
CA ASP A 42 18.12 11.24 9.37
C ASP A 42 19.41 10.75 8.70
N GLY A 43 19.29 10.30 7.45
CA GLY A 43 20.41 9.74 6.68
C GLY A 43 20.81 8.31 7.06
N GLN A 44 20.14 7.68 8.04
CA GLN A 44 20.40 6.28 8.40
C GLN A 44 19.89 5.34 7.29
N LEU A 45 20.78 4.46 6.81
CA LEU A 45 20.41 3.39 5.90
C LEU A 45 19.68 2.29 6.67
N ILE A 46 18.48 1.95 6.22
CA ILE A 46 17.65 0.90 6.83
C ILE A 46 16.98 0.06 5.75
N THR A 47 16.62 -1.15 6.13
CA THR A 47 15.80 -2.06 5.33
C THR A 47 14.47 -2.31 6.03
N VAL A 48 13.37 -2.23 5.28
CA VAL A 48 12.01 -2.34 5.82
C VAL A 48 11.32 -3.59 5.28
N ASP A 49 10.92 -4.47 6.19
CA ASP A 49 10.01 -5.58 5.93
C ASP A 49 8.62 -5.24 6.49
N ALA A 50 7.75 -4.73 5.61
CA ALA A 50 6.40 -4.35 5.98
C ALA A 50 5.43 -5.54 6.12
N TYR A 51 5.81 -6.76 5.69
CA TYR A 51 4.98 -7.96 5.88
C TYR A 51 5.05 -8.45 7.32
N HIS A 52 6.27 -8.49 7.88
CA HIS A 52 6.50 -8.92 9.26
C HIS A 52 6.57 -7.75 10.25
N GLY A 53 6.60 -6.50 9.76
CA GLY A 53 6.71 -5.31 10.59
C GLY A 53 8.11 -5.11 11.18
N LEU A 54 9.15 -5.56 10.47
CA LEU A 54 10.53 -5.52 10.93
C LEU A 54 11.32 -4.41 10.22
N ILE A 55 12.23 -3.79 10.97
CA ILE A 55 13.14 -2.74 10.48
C ILE A 55 14.55 -3.19 10.83
N TYR A 56 15.40 -3.30 9.81
CA TYR A 56 16.80 -3.70 9.94
C TYR A 56 17.70 -2.50 9.70
N GLU A 57 18.83 -2.47 10.41
CA GLU A 57 19.89 -1.50 10.16
C GLU A 57 20.70 -1.93 8.93
N GLY A 58 21.04 -0.96 8.07
CA GLY A 58 21.80 -1.20 6.84
C GLY A 58 20.96 -1.71 5.68
N GLU A 59 21.67 -2.06 4.60
CA GLU A 59 21.09 -2.69 3.41
C GLU A 59 21.12 -4.21 3.59
N VAL A 60 19.92 -4.79 3.67
CA VAL A 60 19.73 -6.23 3.67
C VAL A 60 19.26 -6.60 2.28
N GLU A 61 19.87 -7.62 1.70
CA GLU A 61 19.44 -8.16 0.43
C GLU A 61 18.07 -8.82 0.63
N ILE A 62 17.03 -8.18 0.09
CA ILE A 62 15.67 -8.67 0.15
C ILE A 62 15.36 -9.28 -1.21
N GLU A 63 14.94 -10.55 -1.23
CA GLU A 63 14.25 -11.09 -2.39
C GLU A 63 12.95 -10.30 -2.55
N ARG A 64 12.96 -9.29 -3.42
CA ARG A 64 11.71 -8.68 -3.85
C ARG A 64 10.94 -9.79 -4.57
N PRO A 65 9.74 -10.19 -4.10
CA PRO A 65 8.88 -10.96 -4.95
C PRO A 65 8.73 -10.16 -6.25
N GLU A 66 9.14 -10.75 -7.37
CA GLU A 66 9.02 -10.08 -8.66
C GLU A 66 7.59 -9.54 -8.78
N GLU A 67 7.42 -8.32 -9.32
CA GLU A 67 6.11 -7.68 -9.61
C GLU A 67 5.19 -8.51 -10.55
N LYS A 68 5.55 -9.78 -10.83
CA LYS A 68 4.94 -10.70 -11.79
C LYS A 68 4.02 -11.74 -11.15
N ALA A 69 3.30 -11.39 -10.10
CA ALA A 69 1.99 -12.01 -9.98
C ALA A 69 1.05 -11.27 -10.94
N GLU A 70 1.20 -11.51 -12.25
CA GLU A 70 0.05 -11.36 -13.15
C GLU A 70 -1.00 -12.33 -12.61
N ILE A 71 -1.88 -11.84 -11.74
CA ILE A 71 -3.09 -12.57 -11.40
C ILE A 71 -3.93 -12.50 -12.67
N LYS A 72 -3.68 -13.44 -13.60
CA LYS A 72 -4.58 -13.73 -14.71
C LYS A 72 -5.83 -14.36 -14.10
N ALA A 73 -6.65 -13.54 -13.47
CA ALA A 73 -8.01 -13.92 -13.11
C ALA A 73 -8.78 -14.00 -14.44
N GLU A 74 -8.67 -15.14 -15.13
CA GLU A 74 -9.36 -15.38 -16.40
C GLU A 74 -10.90 -15.34 -16.24
N LYS A 75 -11.40 -15.50 -15.01
CA LYS A 75 -12.78 -15.16 -14.61
C LYS A 75 -12.92 -15.11 -13.09
N ILE A 76 -13.59 -14.08 -12.58
CA ILE A 76 -14.05 -14.05 -11.19
C ILE A 76 -15.31 -14.93 -11.11
N PRO A 77 -15.46 -15.77 -10.07
CA PRO A 77 -16.64 -16.61 -9.91
C PRO A 77 -17.91 -15.76 -9.82
N GLU A 78 -19.02 -16.25 -10.36
CA GLU A 78 -20.32 -15.61 -10.16
C GLU A 78 -20.70 -15.67 -8.67
N THR A 79 -20.83 -14.50 -8.07
CA THR A 79 -21.20 -14.34 -6.67
C THR A 79 -22.60 -13.74 -6.55
N VAL A 80 -23.35 -14.13 -5.51
CA VAL A 80 -24.64 -13.49 -5.19
C VAL A 80 -24.42 -12.03 -4.77
N THR A 81 -23.29 -11.75 -4.12
CA THR A 81 -22.88 -10.40 -3.69
C THR A 81 -22.16 -9.70 -4.82
N GLN A 82 -22.48 -8.42 -5.05
CA GLN A 82 -21.75 -7.58 -6.00
C GLN A 82 -20.30 -7.37 -5.55
N LEU A 83 -19.36 -7.58 -6.46
CA LEU A 83 -17.95 -7.26 -6.27
C LEU A 83 -17.69 -5.84 -6.76
N LYS A 84 -17.31 -4.94 -5.86
CA LYS A 84 -16.95 -3.55 -6.19
C LYS A 84 -15.54 -3.21 -5.75
N VAL A 85 -14.96 -2.16 -6.35
CA VAL A 85 -13.60 -1.72 -6.04
C VAL A 85 -13.57 -0.42 -5.23
N ASN A 86 -12.55 -0.29 -4.38
CA ASN A 86 -12.15 0.98 -3.78
C ASN A 86 -11.15 1.67 -4.72
N LEU A 87 -11.49 2.85 -5.23
CA LEU A 87 -10.70 3.58 -6.21
C LEU A 87 -10.15 4.86 -5.58
N ALA A 88 -8.83 5.05 -5.66
CA ALA A 88 -8.16 6.29 -5.25
C ALA A 88 -7.46 6.99 -6.43
N PHE A 89 -7.18 6.23 -7.48
CA PHE A 89 -6.35 6.61 -8.62
C PHE A 89 -7.02 6.13 -9.92
N PRO A 90 -7.02 6.93 -11.01
CA PRO A 90 -7.58 6.49 -12.29
C PRO A 90 -6.75 5.38 -12.97
N GLU A 91 -5.48 5.22 -12.59
CA GLU A 91 -4.56 4.23 -13.15
C GLU A 91 -5.08 2.79 -12.93
N GLY A 92 -5.18 2.01 -14.01
CA GLY A 92 -5.67 0.63 -13.96
C GLY A 92 -7.19 0.48 -13.87
N ALA A 93 -7.96 1.56 -13.68
CA ALA A 93 -9.42 1.49 -13.51
C ALA A 93 -10.14 0.81 -14.69
N LYS A 94 -9.72 1.08 -15.93
CA LYS A 94 -10.31 0.46 -17.14
C LYS A 94 -10.11 -1.05 -17.21
N GLU A 95 -8.99 -1.56 -16.70
CA GLU A 95 -8.70 -2.99 -16.70
C GLU A 95 -9.48 -3.70 -15.60
N ILE A 96 -9.51 -3.13 -14.39
CA ILE A 96 -10.31 -3.64 -13.28
C ILE A 96 -11.82 -3.57 -13.58
N ALA A 97 -12.31 -2.58 -14.33
CA ALA A 97 -13.73 -2.47 -14.68
C ALA A 97 -14.26 -3.68 -15.48
N LYS A 98 -13.39 -4.48 -16.12
CA LYS A 98 -13.77 -5.72 -16.81
C LYS A 98 -14.07 -6.87 -15.83
N LEU A 99 -13.68 -6.71 -14.57
CA LEU A 99 -13.65 -7.74 -13.53
C LEU A 99 -14.64 -7.48 -12.39
N VAL A 100 -15.14 -6.25 -12.23
CA VAL A 100 -15.96 -5.85 -11.07
C VAL A 100 -17.27 -5.19 -11.52
N ASP A 101 -18.28 -5.20 -10.65
CA ASP A 101 -19.62 -4.64 -10.88
C ASP A 101 -19.67 -3.11 -10.74
N GLY A 102 -18.57 -2.48 -10.35
CA GLY A 102 -18.43 -1.03 -10.29
C GLY A 102 -17.54 -0.52 -9.15
N VAL A 103 -17.67 0.77 -8.85
CA VAL A 103 -16.94 1.44 -7.77
C VAL A 103 -17.82 1.48 -6.51
N GLY A 104 -17.31 0.97 -5.40
CA GLY A 104 -17.99 1.01 -4.10
C GLY A 104 -17.62 2.24 -3.28
N LEU A 105 -16.37 2.70 -3.43
CA LEU A 105 -15.83 3.86 -2.74
C LEU A 105 -14.82 4.56 -3.66
N LEU A 106 -15.02 5.86 -3.89
CA LEU A 106 -14.04 6.73 -4.52
C LEU A 106 -13.41 7.60 -3.43
N ARG A 107 -12.09 7.52 -3.27
CA ARG A 107 -11.31 8.42 -2.42
C ARG A 107 -10.84 9.61 -3.24
N ILE A 108 -11.24 10.79 -2.80
CA ILE A 108 -11.07 12.06 -3.54
C ILE A 108 -9.88 12.89 -3.01
N GLU A 109 -9.26 12.46 -1.92
CA GLU A 109 -8.18 13.15 -1.23
C GLU A 109 -7.03 13.50 -2.19
N HIS A 110 -6.66 12.56 -3.06
CA HIS A 110 -5.63 12.74 -4.09
C HIS A 110 -6.06 13.64 -5.26
N MET A 111 -7.36 13.88 -5.45
CA MET A 111 -7.85 14.79 -6.48
C MET A 111 -7.82 16.25 -6.03
N ILE A 112 -7.97 16.48 -4.72
CA ILE A 112 -8.05 17.81 -4.11
C ILE A 112 -6.66 18.30 -3.69
N LEU A 113 -5.82 17.39 -3.18
CA LEU A 113 -4.48 17.70 -2.70
C LEU A 113 -3.46 17.46 -3.84
N LYS A 114 -3.08 18.53 -4.55
CA LYS A 114 -1.93 18.52 -5.48
C LYS A 114 -0.66 18.97 -4.78
#